data_AF-A0A9J7BMG9-F1
#
_entry.id   AF-A0A9J7BMG9-F1
#
_cell.length_a   1.000
_cell.length_b   1.000
_cell.length_c   1.000
_cell.angle_alpha   90.00
_cell.angle_beta   90.00
_cell.angle_gamma   90.00
#
_symmetry.space_group_name_H-M   'P 1'
#
loop_
_entity.id
_entity.type
_entity.pdbx_description
1 polymer ?
#
loop_
_entity_poly.entity_id
_entity_poly.type
_entity_poly.pdbx_seq_one_letter_code
_entity_poly.pdbx_strand_id
1 'polypeptide(L)' 'MASIEHAPAHAGSVYPDLDAKRAAEQDRTHRARQKQSLELQRENILSQRTSNPGRRAALEAALKQIEAEIEKLG' A
#
# COMPACT_ATOMS: atom_id res chain seq x y z
N MET A 1 33.53 -15.82 12.80
CA MET A 1 33.03 -14.91 11.75
C MET A 1 32.30 -15.76 10.72
N ALA A 2 30.98 -15.89 10.86
CA ALA A 2 30.16 -16.69 9.94
C ALA A 2 29.81 -15.84 8.72
N SER A 3 30.45 -16.14 7.59
CA SER A 3 30.11 -15.58 6.29
C SER A 3 28.73 -16.08 5.89
N ILE A 4 27.76 -15.18 5.82
CA ILE A 4 26.47 -15.45 5.21
C ILE A 4 26.67 -15.35 3.71
N GLU A 5 26.60 -16.50 3.04
CA GLU A 5 26.67 -16.60 1.59
C GLU A 5 25.53 -15.81 0.94
N HIS A 6 25.94 -15.00 -0.01
CA HIS A 6 25.12 -14.18 -0.88
C HIS A 6 24.15 -15.08 -1.67
N ALA A 7 22.84 -14.88 -1.51
CA ALA A 7 21.86 -15.55 -2.36
C ALA A 7 22.05 -15.08 -3.83
N PRO A 8 22.13 -16.00 -4.82
CA PRO A 8 22.45 -15.62 -6.18
C PRO A 8 21.29 -14.85 -6.82
N ALA A 9 21.65 -13.71 -7.42
CA ALA A 9 20.80 -12.93 -8.30
C ALA A 9 20.29 -13.79 -9.47
N HIS A 10 19.01 -13.63 -9.79
CA HIS A 10 18.25 -14.33 -10.82
C HIS A 10 18.99 -14.44 -12.17
N ALA A 11 19.61 -15.60 -12.42
CA ALA A 11 19.86 -16.09 -13.76
C ALA A 11 18.58 -16.81 -14.23
N GLY A 12 18.12 -16.50 -15.45
CA GLY A 12 16.86 -16.93 -16.09
C GLY A 12 16.13 -18.11 -15.44
N SER A 13 14.93 -17.85 -14.92
CA SER A 13 14.14 -18.87 -14.23
C SER A 13 13.73 -20.00 -15.17
N VAL A 14 14.07 -21.21 -14.76
CA VAL A 14 13.69 -22.46 -15.43
C VAL A 14 12.19 -22.76 -15.28
N TYR A 15 11.47 -22.02 -14.42
CA TYR A 15 10.06 -22.26 -14.09
C TYR A 15 9.23 -20.97 -14.21
N PRO A 16 8.78 -20.61 -15.43
CA PRO A 16 8.02 -19.39 -15.67
C PRO A 16 6.70 -19.29 -14.87
N ASP A 17 6.09 -20.42 -14.50
CA ASP A 17 4.89 -20.44 -13.63
C ASP A 17 5.18 -20.01 -12.18
N LEU A 18 6.36 -20.34 -11.65
CA LEU A 18 6.76 -19.92 -10.30
C LEU A 18 7.10 -18.43 -10.27
N ASP A 19 7.72 -17.91 -11.33
CA ASP A 19 8.00 -16.48 -11.46
C ASP A 19 6.72 -15.66 -11.58
N ALA A 20 5.76 -16.12 -12.39
CA ALA A 20 4.46 -15.49 -12.51
C ALA A 20 3.70 -15.47 -11.18
N LYS A 21 3.75 -16.57 -10.41
CA LYS A 21 3.17 -16.65 -9.05
C LYS A 21 3.83 -15.69 -8.08
N ARG A 22 5.17 -15.59 -8.07
CA ARG A 22 5.90 -14.65 -7.22
C ARG A 22 5.57 -13.19 -7.58
N ALA A 23 5.53 -12.86 -8.88
CA ALA A 23 5.16 -11.53 -9.34
C ALA A 23 3.73 -11.17 -8.89
N ALA A 24 2.77 -12.08 -9.09
CA ALA A 24 1.39 -11.87 -8.64
C ALA A 24 1.28 -11.71 -7.11
N GLU A 25 2.07 -12.46 -6.33
CA GLU A 25 2.11 -12.34 -4.88
C GLU A 25 2.75 -11.02 -4.41
N GLN A 26 3.80 -10.57 -5.09
CA GLN A 26 4.43 -9.26 -4.83
C GLN A 26 3.45 -8.13 -5.12
N ASP A 27 2.73 -8.18 -6.24
CA ASP A 27 1.71 -7.18 -6.59
C ASP A 27 0.58 -7.14 -5.58
N ARG A 28 0.07 -8.30 -5.16
CA ARG A 28 -0.94 -8.41 -4.10
C ARG A 28 -0.45 -7.80 -2.79
N THR A 29 0.77 -8.11 -2.41
CA THR A 29 1.39 -7.59 -1.18
C THR A 29 1.56 -6.08 -1.25
N HIS A 30 1.99 -5.56 -2.40
CA HIS A 30 2.14 -4.12 -2.62
C HIS A 30 0.79 -3.39 -2.50
N ARG A 31 -0.24 -3.90 -3.19
CA ARG A 31 -1.61 -3.35 -3.10
C ARG A 31 -2.15 -3.41 -1.68
N ALA A 32 -1.94 -4.51 -0.97
CA ALA A 32 -2.38 -4.64 0.43
C ALA A 32 -1.72 -3.62 1.35
N ARG A 33 -0.41 -3.39 1.21
CA ARG A 33 0.32 -2.35 1.96
C ARG A 33 -0.16 -0.95 1.62
N GLN A 34 -0.40 -0.67 0.34
CA GLN A 34 -0.92 0.62 -0.10
C GLN A 34 -2.32 0.88 0.49
N LYS A 35 -3.21 -0.12 0.44
CA LYS A 35 -4.54 -0.05 1.04
C LYS A 35 -4.45 0.20 2.56
N GLN A 36 -3.59 -0.55 3.26
CA GLN A 36 -3.38 -0.36 4.70
C GLN A 36 -2.90 1.06 5.03
N SER A 37 -1.98 1.62 4.24
CA SER A 37 -1.51 3.00 4.45
C SER A 37 -2.64 4.02 4.28
N LEU A 38 -3.49 3.84 3.27
CA LEU A 38 -4.64 4.73 3.03
C LEU A 38 -5.69 4.63 4.15
N GLU A 39 -5.97 3.43 4.65
CA GLU A 39 -6.89 3.25 5.79
C GLU A 39 -6.37 3.96 7.06
N LEU A 40 -5.07 3.88 7.33
CA LEU A 40 -4.48 4.62 8.45
C LEU A 40 -4.61 6.14 8.28
N GLN A 41 -4.48 6.65 7.06
CA GLN A 41 -4.71 8.08 6.77
C GLN A 41 -6.18 8.46 6.95
N ARG A 42 -7.10 7.60 6.50
CA ARG A 42 -8.55 7.75 6.69
C ARG A 42 -8.90 7.86 8.17
N GLU A 43 -8.42 6.92 8.99
CA GLU A 43 -8.61 6.94 10.44
C GLU A 43 -8.04 8.21 11.09
N ASN A 44 -6.84 8.63 10.68
CA ASN A 44 -6.23 9.86 11.17
C ASN A 44 -7.14 11.07 10.90
N ILE A 45 -7.63 11.22 9.67
CA ILE A 45 -8.52 12.33 9.29
C ILE A 45 -9.82 12.29 10.11
N LEU A 46 -10.44 11.12 10.27
CA LEU A 46 -11.66 10.95 11.06
C LEU A 46 -11.46 11.27 12.55
N SER A 47 -10.25 11.06 13.07
CA SER A 47 -9.91 11.39 14.47
C SER A 47 -9.71 12.90 14.71
N GLN A 48 -9.46 13.69 13.65
CA GLN A 48 -9.20 15.12 13.79
C GLN A 48 -10.48 15.90 14.07
N ARG A 49 -10.46 16.73 15.13
CA ARG A 49 -11.51 17.70 15.44
C ARG A 49 -10.99 19.11 15.19
N THR A 50 -11.74 19.91 14.44
CA THR A 50 -11.40 21.31 14.17
C THR A 50 -12.63 22.22 14.18
N SER A 51 -12.47 23.39 14.81
CA SER A 51 -13.45 24.49 14.78
C SER A 51 -13.31 25.40 13.56
N ASN A 52 -12.21 25.28 12.80
CA ASN A 52 -11.99 26.08 11.60
C ASN A 52 -12.77 25.48 10.41
N PRO A 53 -13.70 26.23 9.80
CA PRO A 53 -14.54 25.72 8.72
C PRO A 53 -13.76 25.39 7.44
N GLY A 54 -12.72 26.17 7.10
CA GLY A 54 -11.87 25.90 5.95
C GLY A 54 -11.05 24.62 6.12
N ARG A 55 -10.53 24.39 7.33
CA ARG A 55 -9.82 23.14 7.64
C ARG A 55 -10.77 21.94 7.61
N ARG A 56 -12.00 22.09 8.09
CA ARG A 56 -13.02 21.03 8.01
C ARG A 56 -13.32 20.63 6.56
N ALA A 57 -13.57 21.60 5.69
CA ALA A 57 -13.82 21.35 4.27
C ALA A 57 -12.63 20.64 3.59
N ALA A 58 -11.39 21.03 3.93
CA ALA A 58 -10.20 20.36 3.42
C ALA A 58 -10.09 18.91 3.90
N LEU A 59 -10.38 18.63 5.18
CA LEU A 59 -10.38 17.27 5.72
C LEU A 59 -11.46 16.39 5.07
N GLU A 60 -12.65 16.93 4.84
CA GLU A 60 -13.73 16.20 4.12
C GLU A 60 -13.36 15.90 2.67
N ALA A 61 -12.71 16.83 1.98
CA ALA A 61 -12.23 16.61 0.61
C ALA A 61 -11.12 15.54 0.56
N ALA A 62 -10.15 15.62 1.49
CA ALA A 62 -9.09 14.62 1.61
C ALA A 62 -9.66 13.23 1.95
N LEU A 63 -10.65 13.16 2.84
CA LEU A 63 -11.33 11.91 3.19
C LEU A 63 -11.97 11.26 1.96
N LYS A 64 -12.73 12.02 1.17
CA LYS A 64 -13.35 11.52 -0.08
C LYS A 64 -12.32 11.03 -1.09
N GLN A 65 -11.20 11.73 -1.22
CA GLN A 65 -10.13 11.30 -2.11
C GLN A 65 -9.54 9.95 -1.67
N ILE A 66 -9.22 9.81 -0.38
CA ILE A 66 -8.65 8.57 0.17
C ILE A 66 -9.62 7.40 0.03
N GLU A 67 -10.91 7.62 0.31
CA GLU A 67 -11.94 6.59 0.14
C GLU A 67 -12.04 6.12 -1.32
N ALA A 68 -11.96 7.04 -2.29
CA ALA A 68 -11.93 6.69 -3.71
C ALA A 68 -10.63 5.96 -4.13
N GLU A 69 -9.49 6.26 -3.51
CA GLU A 69 -8.23 5.54 -3.77
C GLU A 69 -8.25 4.13 -3.17
N ILE A 70 -8.84 3.95 -1.99
CA ILE A 70 -9.06 2.63 -1.37
C ILE A 70 -9.98 1.77 -2.25
N GLU A 71 -11.06 2.35 -2.79
CA GLU A 71 -11.98 1.66 -3.70
C GLU A 71 -11.28 1.18 -4.97
N LYS A 72 -10.37 1.98 -5.55
CA LYS A 72 -9.57 1.60 -6.72
C LYS A 72 -8.56 0.48 -6.46
N LEU A 73 -8.12 0.31 -5.21
CA LEU A 73 -7.24 -0.78 -4.80
C LEU A 73 -8.01 -2.07 -4.43
N GLY A 74 -9.34 -1.99 -4.43
CA GLY A 74 -10.27 -3.12 -4.28
C GLY A 74 -10.23 -4.06 -5.47
#